data_AF-A0A522FT31-F1
#
_entry.id   AF-A0A522FT31-F1
#
_cell.length_a   1.000
_cell.length_b   1.000
_cell.length_c   1.000
_cell.angle_alpha   90.00
_cell.angle_beta   90.00
_cell.angle_gamma   90.00
#
_symmetry.space_group_name_H-M   'P 1'
#
loop_
_entity.id
_entity.type
_entity.pdbx_description
1 polymer ?
#
loop_
_entity_poly.entity_id
_entity_poly.type
_entity_poly.pdbx_seq_one_letter_code
_entity_poly.pdbx_strand_id
1 'polypeptide(L)'
;MKKSSKYFLLIVLLVVLTQNIYFDIYRGSAFNIMPHDDYSHYLLYLVGENEGWLAEPPYTYRILSVSAAIPFYYVLPVYRFTNLEGKSDNQLRALEALALVFYLSIIICSIFIYLITKKRLGGSEPASIIAMLVSYLLLRQTGIYSIDPIAIMIICLAVYYMRNVIVFPLLMILSIGFNEKILIIFTLLMVSRLIIKKEKFNFISLSPLISLVIYFIIRILFHVPGNEGQVQPATYVSGLMSNIGYTFSLKGLFLNILPSLLTASLYYMAIKGIRGNNETNNHYFMKVDIVPLIGIFIISHLINVDYNIGRVSLHCFPLYLPLATIWLVKLLTNEKFEF
;
A
#
# COMPACT_ATOMS: atom_id res chain seq x y z
N MET A 1 28.97 -11.66 17.04
CA MET A 1 27.49 -11.70 17.00
C MET A 1 27.02 -12.57 15.85
N LYS A 2 26.19 -13.59 16.11
CA LYS A 2 25.53 -14.40 15.06
C LYS A 2 24.79 -13.46 14.09
N LYS A 3 24.80 -13.73 12.77
CA LYS A 3 24.15 -12.89 11.74
C LYS A 3 22.69 -12.53 12.09
N SER A 4 21.95 -13.42 12.75
CA SER A 4 20.58 -13.19 13.21
C SER A 4 20.44 -12.08 14.28
N SER A 5 21.44 -11.89 15.14
CA SER A 5 21.41 -10.88 16.21
C SER A 5 21.51 -9.44 15.68
N LYS A 6 22.19 -9.22 14.55
CA LYS A 6 22.29 -7.89 13.91
C LYS A 6 20.95 -7.42 13.33
N TYR A 7 20.20 -8.31 12.70
CA TYR A 7 18.88 -7.98 12.13
C TYR A 7 17.84 -7.71 13.22
N PHE A 8 17.85 -8.50 14.28
CA PHE A 8 16.99 -8.26 15.43
C PHE A 8 17.25 -6.87 16.03
N LEU A 9 18.53 -6.51 16.22
CA LEU A 9 18.91 -5.19 16.73
C LEU A 9 18.44 -4.06 15.81
N LEU A 10 18.57 -4.21 14.49
CA LEU A 10 18.11 -3.21 13.52
C LEU A 10 16.60 -3.01 13.57
N ILE A 11 15.82 -4.09 13.69
CA ILE A 11 14.36 -4.02 13.82
C ILE A 11 13.97 -3.34 15.13
N VAL A 12 14.58 -3.75 16.25
CA VAL A 12 14.33 -3.13 17.56
C VAL A 12 14.68 -1.64 17.51
N LEU A 13 15.81 -1.28 16.92
CA LEU A 13 16.21 0.12 16.75
C LEU A 13 15.20 0.88 15.89
N LEU A 14 14.72 0.30 14.79
CA LEU A 14 13.72 0.94 13.94
C LEU A 14 12.41 1.18 14.71
N VAL A 15 11.94 0.21 15.50
CA VAL A 15 10.76 0.38 16.35
C VAL A 15 10.99 1.51 17.36
N VAL A 16 12.09 1.46 18.12
CA VAL A 16 12.40 2.47 19.14
C VAL A 16 12.54 3.88 18.55
N LEU A 17 13.20 4.02 17.40
CA LEU A 17 13.39 5.32 16.75
C LEU A 17 12.11 5.88 16.12
N THR A 18 11.12 5.03 15.81
CA THR A 18 9.89 5.43 15.11
C THR A 18 8.65 5.39 16.00
N GLN A 19 8.76 5.01 17.27
CA GLN A 19 7.61 4.91 18.19
C GLN A 19 6.82 6.22 18.33
N ASN A 20 7.49 7.37 18.21
CA ASN A 20 6.82 8.68 18.29
C ASN A 20 5.80 8.85 17.16
N ILE A 21 6.00 8.18 16.02
CA ILE A 21 5.08 8.28 14.88
C ILE A 21 3.76 7.59 15.17
N TYR A 22 3.73 6.54 15.98
CA TYR A 22 2.46 6.01 16.48
C TYR A 22 1.66 7.09 17.24
N PHE A 23 2.31 7.79 18.17
CA PHE A 23 1.67 8.86 18.94
C PHE A 23 1.30 10.06 18.07
N ASP A 24 2.11 10.39 17.07
CA ASP A 24 1.80 11.48 16.12
C ASP A 24 0.58 11.11 15.26
N ILE A 25 0.47 9.85 14.82
CA ILE A 25 -0.70 9.35 14.09
C ILE A 25 -1.94 9.49 14.96
N TYR A 26 -1.85 8.92 16.17
CA TYR A 26 -2.97 8.90 17.10
C TYR A 26 -3.41 10.32 17.48
N ARG A 27 -2.47 11.20 17.84
CA ARG A 27 -2.75 12.59 18.20
C ARG A 27 -3.32 13.37 17.02
N GLY A 28 -2.76 13.21 15.82
CA GLY A 28 -3.23 13.88 14.61
C GLY A 28 -4.67 13.52 14.28
N SER A 29 -5.05 12.24 14.41
CA SER A 29 -6.42 11.77 14.24
C SER A 29 -7.34 12.18 15.40
N ALA A 30 -6.87 12.15 16.64
CA ALA A 30 -7.67 12.54 17.81
C ALA A 30 -8.08 14.02 17.74
N PHE A 31 -7.15 14.92 17.41
CA PHE A 31 -7.40 16.36 17.31
C PHE A 31 -7.88 16.81 15.92
N ASN A 32 -8.07 15.89 14.96
CA ASN A 32 -8.43 16.21 13.57
C ASN A 32 -7.50 17.26 12.92
N ILE A 33 -6.21 17.25 13.27
CA ILE A 33 -5.23 18.26 12.81
C ILE A 33 -4.91 18.05 11.32
N MET A 34 -5.03 16.82 10.83
CA MET A 34 -4.77 16.45 9.44
C MET A 34 -5.98 15.75 8.82
N PRO A 35 -6.27 16.03 7.52
CA PRO A 35 -7.26 15.25 6.78
C PRO A 35 -6.87 13.77 6.80
N HIS A 36 -7.83 12.93 7.17
CA HIS A 36 -7.63 11.50 7.25
C HIS A 36 -8.92 10.76 6.91
N ASP A 37 -8.77 9.51 6.50
CA ASP A 37 -9.90 8.62 6.29
C ASP A 37 -10.31 8.09 7.69
N ASP A 38 -11.38 8.62 8.26
CA ASP A 38 -11.80 8.25 9.62
C ASP A 38 -12.56 6.90 9.60
N TYR A 39 -11.85 5.83 9.96
CA TYR A 39 -12.42 4.49 10.11
C TYR A 39 -12.85 4.17 11.54
N SER A 40 -12.75 5.12 12.50
CA SER A 40 -13.05 4.85 13.91
C SER A 40 -14.50 4.42 14.12
N HIS A 41 -15.44 5.10 13.47
CA HIS A 41 -16.87 4.75 13.53
C HIS A 41 -17.17 3.38 12.94
N TYR A 42 -16.44 2.97 11.89
CA TYR A 42 -16.60 1.64 11.33
C TYR A 42 -16.02 0.56 12.24
N LEU A 43 -14.88 0.83 12.89
CA LEU A 43 -14.35 -0.07 13.92
C LEU A 43 -15.34 -0.22 15.09
N LEU A 44 -15.89 0.89 15.58
CA LEU A 44 -16.92 0.90 16.63
C LEU A 44 -18.16 0.09 16.24
N TYR A 45 -18.57 0.17 14.97
CA TYR A 45 -19.67 -0.65 14.45
C TYR A 45 -19.33 -2.14 14.51
N LEU A 46 -18.12 -2.53 14.12
CA LEU A 46 -17.68 -3.93 14.12
C LEU A 46 -17.52 -4.51 15.53
N VAL A 47 -17.20 -3.68 16.53
CA VAL A 47 -17.12 -4.11 17.94
C VAL A 47 -18.46 -4.00 18.68
N GLY A 48 -19.51 -3.47 18.05
CA GLY A 48 -20.86 -3.40 18.62
C GLY A 48 -21.10 -2.22 19.55
N GLU A 49 -20.34 -1.14 19.43
CA GLU A 49 -20.50 0.06 20.23
C GLU A 49 -21.59 1.00 19.64
N ASN A 50 -22.34 1.67 20.50
CA ASN A 50 -23.50 2.50 20.11
C ASN A 50 -23.13 3.69 19.20
N GLU A 51 -21.88 4.15 19.27
CA GLU A 51 -21.36 5.26 18.46
C GLU A 51 -20.85 4.81 17.09
N GLY A 52 -20.95 3.51 16.80
CA GLY A 52 -20.52 2.93 15.54
C GLY A 52 -21.58 3.00 14.45
N TRP A 53 -21.15 3.23 13.22
CA TRP A 53 -22.00 3.05 12.04
C TRP A 53 -21.21 2.48 10.86
N LEU A 54 -21.95 1.94 9.91
CA LEU A 54 -21.39 1.38 8.69
C LEU A 54 -20.79 2.51 7.84
N ALA A 55 -19.51 2.41 7.48
CA ALA A 55 -18.88 3.39 6.60
C ALA A 55 -19.51 3.39 5.20
N GLU A 56 -19.42 4.50 4.48
CA GLU A 56 -19.85 4.59 3.07
C GLU A 56 -18.89 3.85 2.13
N PRO A 57 -19.35 3.41 0.94
CA PRO A 57 -18.48 2.87 -0.09
C PRO A 57 -17.37 3.86 -0.47
N PRO A 58 -16.16 3.41 -0.82
CA PRO A 58 -15.69 2.03 -0.90
C PRO A 58 -15.27 1.45 0.46
N TYR A 59 -15.27 2.25 1.54
CA TYR A 59 -14.73 1.89 2.85
C TYR A 59 -15.45 0.72 3.49
N THR A 60 -16.76 0.59 3.28
CA THR A 60 -17.58 -0.53 3.75
C THR A 60 -17.04 -1.90 3.34
N TYR A 61 -16.43 -1.99 2.16
CA TYR A 61 -15.96 -3.26 1.61
C TYR A 61 -14.57 -3.63 2.15
N ARG A 62 -13.93 -2.74 2.91
CA ARG A 62 -12.58 -2.91 3.44
C ARG A 62 -12.59 -3.46 4.88
N ILE A 63 -13.51 -4.38 5.15
CA ILE A 63 -13.78 -4.91 6.49
C ILE A 63 -12.54 -5.49 7.17
N LEU A 64 -11.71 -6.26 6.48
CA LEU A 64 -10.53 -6.89 7.06
C LEU A 64 -9.45 -5.86 7.43
N SER A 65 -9.38 -4.74 6.70
CA SER A 65 -8.44 -3.66 7.04
C SER A 65 -8.77 -3.01 8.39
N VAL A 66 -10.06 -2.89 8.70
CA VAL A 66 -10.54 -2.30 9.96
C VAL A 66 -10.57 -3.34 11.07
N SER A 67 -11.02 -4.57 10.78
CA SER A 67 -11.05 -5.67 11.75
C SER A 67 -9.68 -6.03 12.31
N ALA A 68 -8.60 -5.74 11.59
CA ALA A 68 -7.24 -5.90 12.10
C ALA A 68 -6.95 -5.07 13.37
N ALA A 69 -7.74 -4.01 13.63
CA ALA A 69 -7.62 -3.18 14.82
C ALA A 69 -8.41 -3.70 16.03
N ILE A 70 -9.33 -4.65 15.85
CA ILE A 70 -10.20 -5.17 16.93
C ILE A 70 -9.39 -5.70 18.14
N PRO A 71 -8.33 -6.51 17.97
CA PRO A 71 -7.55 -6.97 19.12
C PRO A 71 -6.95 -5.82 19.93
N PHE A 72 -6.52 -4.76 19.27
CA PHE A 72 -5.89 -3.61 19.92
C PHE A 72 -6.90 -2.70 20.61
N TYR A 73 -8.13 -2.62 20.11
CA TYR A 73 -9.23 -1.92 20.78
C TYR A 73 -9.47 -2.43 22.22
N TYR A 74 -9.35 -3.75 22.41
CA TYR A 74 -9.58 -4.38 23.72
C TYR A 74 -8.33 -4.45 24.61
N VAL A 75 -7.13 -4.45 24.02
CA VAL A 75 -5.87 -4.68 24.76
C VAL A 75 -5.18 -3.38 25.15
N LEU A 76 -5.27 -2.32 24.35
CA LEU A 76 -4.57 -1.08 24.62
C LEU A 76 -5.21 -0.30 25.78
N PRO A 77 -4.40 0.33 26.65
CA PRO A 77 -4.92 1.30 27.61
C PRO A 77 -5.39 2.55 26.87
N VAL A 78 -6.44 3.20 27.36
CA VAL A 78 -6.94 4.45 26.75
C VAL A 78 -6.01 5.59 27.12
N TYR A 79 -5.32 6.17 26.14
CA TYR A 79 -4.60 7.43 26.36
C TYR A 79 -5.52 8.62 26.11
N ARG A 80 -5.62 9.51 27.09
CA ARG A 80 -6.31 10.79 26.94
C ARG A 80 -5.32 11.93 26.80
N PHE A 81 -5.64 12.87 25.92
CA PHE A 81 -4.88 14.10 25.77
C PHE A 81 -5.51 15.23 26.58
N THR A 82 -4.69 16.03 27.27
CA THR A 82 -5.12 17.31 27.82
C THR A 82 -5.63 18.22 26.69
N ASN A 83 -6.76 18.91 26.92
CA ASN A 83 -7.44 19.81 25.98
C ASN A 83 -8.16 19.13 24.80
N LEU A 84 -8.40 17.82 24.86
CA LEU A 84 -9.28 17.15 23.91
C LEU A 84 -10.70 17.09 24.46
N GLU A 85 -11.59 17.92 23.90
CA GLU A 85 -13.01 17.97 24.29
C GLU A 85 -13.88 17.18 23.31
N GLY A 86 -14.96 16.57 23.82
CA GLY A 86 -16.03 16.01 23.00
C GLY A 86 -15.80 14.62 22.39
N LYS A 87 -14.67 13.95 22.63
CA LYS A 87 -14.46 12.55 22.21
C LYS A 87 -14.68 11.56 23.36
N SER A 88 -15.46 10.51 23.09
CA SER A 88 -15.71 9.42 24.04
C SER A 88 -14.47 8.53 24.20
N ASP A 89 -14.40 7.77 25.30
CA ASP A 89 -13.32 6.79 25.49
C ASP A 89 -13.32 5.71 24.40
N ASN A 90 -14.50 5.32 23.92
CA ASN A 90 -14.63 4.33 22.86
C ASN A 90 -14.07 4.86 21.54
N GLN A 91 -14.35 6.11 21.18
CA GLN A 91 -13.73 6.76 20.02
C GLN A 91 -12.22 6.85 20.17
N LEU A 92 -11.72 7.22 21.35
CA LEU A 92 -10.28 7.31 21.60
C LEU A 92 -9.60 5.95 21.47
N ARG A 93 -10.19 4.87 22.01
CA ARG A 93 -9.71 3.49 21.82
C ARG A 93 -9.69 3.08 20.36
N ALA A 94 -10.75 3.41 19.61
CA ALA A 94 -10.84 3.05 18.20
C ALA A 94 -9.75 3.74 17.36
N LEU A 95 -9.56 5.05 17.58
CA LEU A 95 -8.51 5.82 16.92
C LEU A 95 -7.11 5.32 17.30
N GLU A 96 -6.91 4.98 18.57
CA GLU A 96 -5.64 4.45 19.07
C GLU A 96 -5.31 3.09 18.44
N ALA A 97 -6.28 2.18 18.42
CA ALA A 97 -6.14 0.86 17.82
C ALA A 97 -5.81 0.94 16.32
N LEU A 98 -6.50 1.81 15.58
CA LEU A 98 -6.24 2.03 14.15
C LEU A 98 -4.84 2.63 13.94
N ALA A 99 -4.45 3.63 14.73
CA ALA A 99 -3.12 4.23 14.66
C ALA A 99 -2.00 3.20 14.88
N LEU A 100 -2.20 2.26 15.82
CA LEU A 100 -1.24 1.19 16.06
C LEU A 100 -1.13 0.25 14.86
N VAL A 101 -2.25 -0.16 14.27
CA VAL A 101 -2.24 -1.02 13.08
C VAL A 101 -1.54 -0.34 11.91
N PHE A 102 -1.77 0.96 11.69
CA PHE A 102 -1.09 1.72 10.63
C PHE A 102 0.42 1.78 10.88
N TYR A 103 0.82 2.09 12.10
CA TYR A 103 2.23 2.09 12.50
C TYR A 103 2.91 0.72 12.30
N LEU A 104 2.29 -0.36 12.77
CA LEU A 104 2.79 -1.71 12.60
C LEU A 104 2.90 -2.09 11.11
N SER A 105 1.92 -1.69 10.31
CA SER A 105 1.93 -1.93 8.86
C SER A 105 3.10 -1.24 8.17
N ILE A 106 3.49 -0.03 8.61
CA ILE A 106 4.66 0.70 8.08
C ILE A 106 5.96 -0.06 8.40
N ILE A 107 6.10 -0.54 9.63
CA ILE A 107 7.27 -1.32 10.04
C ILE A 107 7.35 -2.63 9.24
N ILE A 108 6.23 -3.37 9.17
CA ILE A 108 6.17 -4.65 8.45
C ILE A 108 6.45 -4.44 6.96
N CYS A 109 5.88 -3.42 6.32
CA CYS A 109 6.22 -3.04 4.95
C CYS A 109 7.73 -2.88 4.77
N SER A 110 8.36 -2.07 5.63
CA SER A 110 9.78 -1.75 5.54
C SER A 110 10.65 -3.01 5.69
N ILE A 111 10.28 -3.92 6.61
CA ILE A 111 10.93 -5.22 6.77
C ILE A 111 10.76 -6.08 5.52
N PHE A 112 9.56 -6.15 4.92
CA PHE A 112 9.36 -6.95 3.72
C PHE A 112 10.09 -6.37 2.51
N ILE A 113 10.18 -5.05 2.36
CA ILE A 113 11.01 -4.41 1.33
C ILE A 113 12.48 -4.81 1.52
N TYR A 114 13.01 -4.73 2.74
CA TYR A 114 14.34 -5.24 3.06
C TYR A 114 14.51 -6.71 2.61
N LEU A 115 13.55 -7.57 2.96
CA LEU A 115 13.60 -9.00 2.64
C LEU A 115 13.48 -9.29 1.14
N ILE A 116 12.68 -8.53 0.40
CA ILE A 116 12.56 -8.63 -1.06
C ILE A 116 13.91 -8.27 -1.69
N THR A 117 14.47 -7.11 -1.34
CA THR A 117 15.78 -6.65 -1.84
C THR A 117 16.86 -7.68 -1.54
N LYS A 118 16.94 -8.15 -0.29
CA LYS A 118 18.01 -9.06 0.16
C LYS A 118 17.86 -10.49 -0.36
N LYS A 119 16.69 -11.10 -0.15
CA LYS A 119 16.49 -12.55 -0.34
C LYS A 119 15.92 -12.91 -1.70
N ARG A 120 15.13 -12.04 -2.33
CA ARG A 120 14.50 -12.32 -3.63
C ARG A 120 15.29 -11.78 -4.80
N LEU A 121 15.95 -10.63 -4.62
CA LEU A 121 16.66 -9.93 -5.68
C LEU A 121 18.19 -9.95 -5.53
N GLY A 122 18.71 -10.52 -4.45
CA GLY A 122 20.16 -10.67 -4.23
C GLY A 122 20.90 -9.36 -3.97
N GLY A 123 20.21 -8.33 -3.46
CA GLY A 123 20.80 -7.05 -3.14
C GLY A 123 21.85 -7.13 -2.02
N SER A 124 22.81 -6.20 -2.07
CA SER A 124 23.79 -6.02 -0.99
C SER A 124 23.09 -5.55 0.31
N GLU A 125 23.81 -5.66 1.43
CA GLU A 125 23.31 -5.18 2.73
C GLU A 125 22.96 -3.68 2.70
N PRO A 126 23.83 -2.78 2.19
CA PRO A 126 23.51 -1.36 2.11
C PRO A 126 22.26 -1.09 1.25
N ALA A 127 22.12 -1.78 0.10
CA ALA A 127 20.95 -1.61 -0.77
C ALA A 127 19.65 -1.97 -0.06
N SER A 128 19.67 -3.04 0.75
CA SER A 128 18.49 -3.51 1.45
C SER A 128 18.11 -2.59 2.61
N ILE A 129 19.08 -2.04 3.34
CA ILE A 129 18.85 -1.03 4.39
C ILE A 129 18.32 0.28 3.77
N ILE A 130 18.91 0.74 2.66
CA ILE A 130 18.43 1.93 1.95
C ILE A 130 17.01 1.71 1.45
N ALA A 131 16.68 0.55 0.87
CA ALA A 131 15.33 0.21 0.45
C ALA A 131 14.32 0.31 1.60
N MET A 132 14.66 -0.25 2.77
CA MET A 132 13.85 -0.19 3.98
C MET A 132 13.59 1.27 4.43
N LEU A 133 14.64 2.09 4.49
CA LEU A 133 14.53 3.49 4.92
C LEU A 133 13.75 4.34 3.90
N VAL A 134 13.96 4.11 2.60
CA VAL A 134 13.22 4.82 1.56
C VAL A 134 11.75 4.38 1.56
N SER A 135 11.43 3.09 1.75
CA SER A 135 10.03 2.66 1.84
C SER A 135 9.29 3.33 2.99
N TYR A 136 9.98 3.53 4.12
CA TYR A 136 9.45 4.26 5.25
C TYR A 136 9.09 5.72 4.90
N LEU A 137 9.99 6.42 4.18
CA LEU A 137 9.74 7.78 3.72
C LEU A 137 8.60 7.87 2.69
N LEU A 138 8.49 6.87 1.80
CA LEU A 138 7.42 6.82 0.79
C LEU A 138 6.06 6.55 1.42
N LEU A 139 5.98 5.68 2.43
CA LEU A 139 4.75 5.42 3.18
C LEU A 139 4.22 6.66 3.91
N ARG A 140 5.11 7.62 4.22
CA ARG A 140 4.66 8.92 4.74
C ARG A 140 3.85 9.72 3.74
N GLN A 141 4.13 9.55 2.45
CA GLN A 141 3.46 10.26 1.36
C GLN A 141 2.16 9.58 0.93
N THR A 142 1.90 8.33 1.33
CA THR A 142 0.66 7.62 1.02
C THR A 142 -0.49 7.94 1.97
N GLY A 143 -0.31 8.90 2.89
CA GLY A 143 -1.26 9.22 3.94
C GLY A 143 -1.14 8.27 5.12
N ILE A 144 -0.28 8.63 6.09
CA ILE A 144 -0.02 7.81 7.30
C ILE A 144 -1.32 7.57 8.11
N TYR A 145 -2.27 8.50 8.05
CA TYR A 145 -3.53 8.44 8.79
C TYR A 145 -4.65 7.69 8.05
N SER A 146 -4.30 6.75 7.18
CA SER A 146 -5.26 5.98 6.39
C SER A 146 -4.96 4.49 6.46
N ILE A 147 -5.83 3.66 5.89
CA ILE A 147 -5.61 2.22 5.77
C ILE A 147 -4.62 1.83 4.67
N ASP A 148 -4.11 2.79 3.89
CA ASP A 148 -3.21 2.51 2.76
C ASP A 148 -1.91 1.81 3.18
N PRO A 149 -1.28 2.11 4.33
CA PRO A 149 -0.14 1.33 4.81
C PRO A 149 -0.46 -0.16 4.98
N ILE A 150 -1.67 -0.53 5.41
CA ILE A 150 -2.10 -1.94 5.48
C ILE A 150 -2.17 -2.52 4.07
N ALA A 151 -2.76 -1.81 3.11
CA ALA A 151 -2.85 -2.27 1.73
C ALA A 151 -1.46 -2.49 1.12
N ILE A 152 -0.53 -1.55 1.33
CA ILE A 152 0.86 -1.63 0.87
C ILE A 152 1.62 -2.76 1.57
N MET A 153 1.29 -3.07 2.83
CA MET A 153 1.84 -4.22 3.55
C MET A 153 1.45 -5.53 2.87
N ILE A 154 0.18 -5.67 2.49
CA ILE A 154 -0.30 -6.84 1.74
C ILE A 154 0.37 -6.90 0.35
N ILE A 155 0.58 -5.75 -0.31
CA ILE A 155 1.33 -5.71 -1.58
C ILE A 155 2.77 -6.20 -1.38
N CYS A 156 3.47 -5.73 -0.35
CA CYS A 156 4.83 -6.20 -0.02
C CYS A 156 4.86 -7.72 0.24
N LEU A 157 3.91 -8.24 1.02
CA LEU A 157 3.76 -9.67 1.30
C LEU A 157 3.54 -10.46 0.01
N ALA A 158 2.62 -10.01 -0.83
CA ALA A 158 2.29 -10.65 -2.10
C ALA A 158 3.48 -10.63 -3.08
N VAL A 159 4.26 -9.55 -3.14
CA VAL A 159 5.51 -9.50 -3.92
C VAL A 159 6.52 -10.53 -3.38
N TYR A 160 6.72 -10.58 -2.06
CA TYR A 160 7.68 -11.51 -1.46
C TYR A 160 7.29 -13.00 -1.68
N TYR A 161 6.00 -13.30 -1.67
CA TYR A 161 5.44 -14.63 -1.86
C TYR A 161 4.91 -14.91 -3.27
N MET A 162 5.19 -14.06 -4.26
CA MET A 162 4.62 -14.14 -5.62
C MET A 162 4.78 -15.51 -6.32
N ARG A 163 5.80 -16.29 -5.95
CA ARG A 163 6.06 -17.64 -6.49
C ARG A 163 5.45 -18.79 -5.68
N ASN A 164 4.89 -18.50 -4.50
CA ASN A 164 4.30 -19.51 -3.63
C ASN A 164 2.85 -19.77 -4.05
N VAL A 165 2.59 -20.98 -4.55
CA VAL A 165 1.29 -21.41 -5.09
C VAL A 165 0.15 -21.44 -4.06
N ILE A 166 0.46 -21.38 -2.76
CA ILE A 166 -0.53 -21.37 -1.68
C ILE A 166 -0.69 -19.95 -1.12
N VAL A 167 0.42 -19.36 -0.67
CA VAL A 167 0.40 -18.08 0.08
C VAL A 167 -0.05 -16.93 -0.81
N PHE A 168 0.42 -16.86 -2.06
CA PHE A 168 0.05 -15.75 -2.94
C PHE A 168 -1.45 -15.75 -3.30
N PRO A 169 -2.05 -16.86 -3.77
CA PRO A 169 -3.49 -16.90 -4.01
C PRO A 169 -4.33 -16.65 -2.74
N LEU A 170 -3.90 -17.16 -1.58
CA LEU A 170 -4.57 -16.86 -0.31
C LEU A 170 -4.56 -15.36 0.00
N LEU A 171 -3.42 -14.69 -0.20
CA LEU A 171 -3.33 -13.24 -0.06
C LEU A 171 -4.25 -12.51 -1.04
N MET A 172 -4.39 -12.97 -2.29
CA MET A 172 -5.31 -12.38 -3.27
C MET A 172 -6.78 -12.51 -2.83
N ILE A 173 -7.19 -13.68 -2.34
CA ILE A 173 -8.55 -13.87 -1.83
C ILE A 173 -8.82 -12.97 -0.62
N LEU A 174 -7.88 -12.94 0.35
CA LEU A 174 -8.02 -12.07 1.53
C LEU A 174 -8.03 -10.58 1.14
N SER A 175 -7.31 -10.19 0.09
CA SER A 175 -7.22 -8.78 -0.34
C SER A 175 -8.56 -8.16 -0.72
N ILE A 176 -9.57 -8.99 -1.06
CA ILE A 176 -10.96 -8.57 -1.29
C ILE A 176 -11.48 -7.73 -0.11
N GLY A 177 -11.17 -8.13 1.12
CA GLY A 177 -11.60 -7.43 2.33
C GLY A 177 -10.62 -6.37 2.85
N PHE A 178 -9.43 -6.23 2.25
CA PHE A 178 -8.44 -5.24 2.70
C PHE A 178 -8.51 -3.95 1.89
N ASN A 179 -8.29 -4.02 0.58
CA ASN A 179 -8.28 -2.85 -0.30
C ASN A 179 -8.27 -3.30 -1.76
N GLU A 180 -9.19 -2.76 -2.56
CA GLU A 180 -9.35 -3.10 -3.97
C GLU A 180 -8.10 -2.79 -4.81
N LYS A 181 -7.29 -1.80 -4.39
CA LYS A 181 -6.05 -1.42 -5.09
C LYS A 181 -5.05 -2.57 -5.19
N ILE A 182 -5.01 -3.44 -4.18
CA ILE A 182 -4.14 -4.62 -4.17
C ILE A 182 -4.50 -5.52 -5.37
N LEU A 183 -5.81 -5.81 -5.53
CA LEU A 183 -6.32 -6.66 -6.59
C LEU A 183 -6.10 -6.03 -7.98
N ILE A 184 -6.33 -4.73 -8.11
CA ILE A 184 -6.12 -4.00 -9.37
C ILE A 184 -4.64 -4.07 -9.78
N ILE A 185 -3.72 -3.77 -8.85
CA ILE A 185 -2.27 -3.79 -9.12
C ILE A 185 -1.83 -5.19 -9.57
N PHE A 186 -2.18 -6.25 -8.83
CA PHE A 186 -1.75 -7.60 -9.18
C PHE A 186 -2.46 -8.15 -10.43
N THR A 187 -3.69 -7.75 -10.69
CA THR A 187 -4.38 -8.10 -11.94
C THR A 187 -3.68 -7.47 -13.13
N LEU A 188 -3.40 -6.16 -13.09
CA LEU A 188 -2.65 -5.47 -14.14
C LEU A 188 -1.24 -6.09 -14.33
N LEU A 189 -0.58 -6.45 -13.23
CA LEU A 189 0.74 -7.09 -13.25
C LEU A 189 0.68 -8.47 -13.95
N MET A 190 -0.19 -9.38 -13.49
CA MET A 190 -0.24 -10.74 -14.03
C MET A 190 -0.82 -10.79 -15.44
N VAL A 191 -1.85 -10.00 -15.74
CA VAL A 191 -2.45 -9.94 -17.08
C VAL A 191 -1.45 -9.39 -18.10
N SER A 192 -0.69 -8.34 -17.75
CA SER A 192 0.33 -7.80 -18.65
C SER A 192 1.45 -8.81 -18.92
N ARG A 193 1.88 -9.60 -17.92
CA ARG A 193 2.84 -10.69 -18.11
C ARG A 193 2.28 -11.84 -18.97
N LEU A 194 1.03 -12.23 -18.77
CA LEU A 194 0.37 -13.25 -19.59
C LEU A 194 0.23 -12.81 -21.05
N ILE A 195 -0.23 -11.58 -21.31
CA ILE A 195 -0.51 -11.10 -22.67
C ILE A 195 0.78 -10.70 -23.40
N ILE A 196 1.63 -9.88 -22.77
CA ILE A 196 2.78 -9.25 -23.43
C ILE A 196 4.00 -10.16 -23.37
N LYS A 197 4.24 -10.84 -22.24
CA LYS A 197 5.37 -11.78 -22.07
C LYS A 197 5.03 -13.23 -22.37
N LYS A 198 3.76 -13.55 -22.64
CA LYS A 198 3.30 -14.91 -22.96
C LYS A 198 3.69 -15.91 -21.87
N GLU A 199 3.66 -15.49 -20.60
CA GLU A 199 3.86 -16.40 -19.48
C GLU A 199 2.81 -17.53 -19.49
N LYS A 200 3.16 -18.68 -18.93
CA LYS A 200 2.24 -19.83 -18.88
C LYS A 200 1.08 -19.53 -17.94
N PHE A 201 -0.13 -19.81 -18.41
CA PHE A 201 -1.33 -19.82 -17.59
C PHE A 201 -1.17 -20.80 -16.43
N ASN A 202 -1.25 -20.31 -15.21
CA ASN A 202 -1.27 -21.10 -13.98
C ASN A 202 -2.12 -20.42 -12.90
N PHE A 203 -2.34 -21.12 -11.79
CA PHE A 203 -3.20 -20.63 -10.72
C PHE A 203 -2.72 -19.31 -10.11
N ILE A 204 -1.40 -19.12 -9.95
CA ILE A 204 -0.80 -17.85 -9.46
C ILE A 204 -1.16 -16.69 -10.40
N SER A 205 -1.04 -16.90 -11.71
CA SER A 205 -1.30 -15.85 -12.70
C SER A 205 -2.79 -15.46 -12.80
N LEU A 206 -3.69 -16.39 -12.47
CA LEU A 206 -5.14 -16.17 -12.54
C LEU A 206 -5.75 -15.71 -11.21
N SER A 207 -5.13 -16.00 -10.07
CA SER A 207 -5.71 -15.71 -8.77
C SER A 207 -6.06 -14.23 -8.51
N PRO A 208 -5.28 -13.22 -8.96
CA PRO A 208 -5.68 -11.82 -8.79
C PRO A 208 -6.94 -11.47 -9.60
N LEU A 209 -7.03 -11.96 -10.84
CA LEU A 209 -8.19 -11.74 -11.71
C LEU A 209 -9.45 -12.38 -11.12
N ILE A 210 -9.35 -13.63 -10.66
CA ILE A 210 -10.45 -14.33 -9.99
C ILE A 210 -10.91 -13.54 -8.75
N SER A 211 -9.96 -13.07 -7.92
CA SER A 211 -10.28 -12.31 -6.72
C SER A 211 -10.91 -10.95 -7.04
N LEU A 212 -10.47 -10.29 -8.11
CA LEU A 212 -11.07 -9.05 -8.59
C LEU A 212 -12.51 -9.26 -9.09
N VAL A 213 -12.77 -10.36 -9.81
CA VAL A 213 -14.14 -10.73 -10.23
C VAL A 213 -15.02 -11.01 -9.01
N ILE A 214 -14.53 -11.76 -8.03
CA ILE A 214 -15.27 -12.01 -6.78
C ILE A 214 -15.56 -10.71 -6.04
N TYR A 215 -14.60 -9.79 -5.95
CA TYR A 215 -14.80 -8.47 -5.37
C TYR A 215 -15.96 -7.71 -6.05
N PHE A 216 -16.01 -7.68 -7.38
CA PHE A 216 -17.11 -7.03 -8.09
C PHE A 216 -18.46 -7.75 -7.90
N ILE A 217 -18.47 -9.09 -7.88
CA ILE A 217 -19.69 -9.87 -7.57
C ILE A 217 -20.21 -9.50 -6.19
N ILE A 218 -19.33 -9.43 -5.18
CA ILE A 218 -19.71 -9.02 -3.81
C ILE A 218 -20.31 -7.62 -3.82
N ARG A 219 -19.73 -6.64 -4.54
CA ARG A 219 -20.30 -5.29 -4.61
C ARG A 219 -21.66 -5.23 -5.28
N ILE A 220 -21.89 -6.08 -6.30
CA ILE A 220 -23.17 -6.17 -7.00
C ILE A 220 -24.24 -6.79 -6.08
N LEU A 221 -23.90 -7.87 -5.38
CA LEU A 221 -24.83 -8.58 -4.49
C LEU A 221 -25.12 -7.80 -3.19
N PHE A 222 -24.10 -7.16 -2.63
CA PHE A 222 -24.19 -6.36 -1.40
C PHE A 222 -24.02 -4.88 -1.74
N HIS A 223 -25.03 -4.34 -2.41
CA HIS A 223 -25.06 -2.92 -2.75
C HIS A 223 -25.28 -2.08 -1.48
N VAL A 224 -24.31 -1.21 -1.18
CA VAL A 224 -24.42 -0.19 -0.13
C VAL A 224 -24.53 1.16 -0.85
N PRO A 225 -25.55 1.99 -0.53
CA PRO A 225 -25.72 3.30 -1.16
C PRO A 225 -24.57 4.25 -0.82
N GLY A 226 -24.31 5.23 -1.69
CA GLY A 226 -23.24 6.21 -1.53
C GLY A 226 -22.06 6.02 -2.49
N ASN A 227 -21.44 7.14 -2.85
CA ASN A 227 -20.34 7.21 -3.83
C ASN A 227 -20.67 6.56 -5.18
N GLU A 228 -21.89 6.79 -5.71
CA GLU A 228 -22.32 6.27 -7.01
C GLU A 228 -21.38 6.72 -8.14
N GLY A 229 -20.75 7.88 -7.99
CA GLY A 229 -19.75 8.42 -8.92
C GLY A 229 -18.49 7.55 -9.11
N GLN A 230 -18.26 6.59 -8.22
CA GLN A 230 -17.15 5.61 -8.32
C GLN A 230 -17.60 4.24 -8.87
N VAL A 231 -18.90 4.06 -9.11
CA VAL A 231 -19.49 2.78 -9.52
C VAL A 231 -20.19 2.88 -10.87
N GLN A 232 -20.80 4.03 -11.16
CA GLN A 232 -21.57 4.25 -12.38
C GLN A 232 -20.65 4.69 -13.53
N PRO A 233 -20.54 3.93 -14.63
CA PRO A 233 -19.70 4.33 -15.76
C PRO A 233 -20.09 5.69 -16.38
N ALA A 234 -21.36 6.09 -16.22
CA ALA A 234 -21.88 7.37 -16.70
C ALA A 234 -21.15 8.59 -16.09
N THR A 235 -20.55 8.45 -14.89
CA THR A 235 -19.82 9.54 -14.21
C THR A 235 -18.32 9.57 -14.54
N TYR A 236 -17.80 8.61 -15.30
CA TYR A 236 -16.35 8.53 -15.55
C TYR A 236 -15.83 9.66 -16.43
N VAL A 237 -16.64 10.13 -17.38
CA VAL A 237 -16.25 11.25 -18.25
C VAL A 237 -16.18 12.55 -17.46
N SER A 238 -17.17 12.82 -16.60
CA SER A 238 -17.15 14.00 -15.73
C SER A 238 -16.04 13.91 -14.68
N GLY A 239 -15.82 12.74 -14.11
CA GLY A 239 -14.69 12.47 -13.20
C GLY A 239 -13.33 12.72 -13.86
N LEU A 240 -13.15 12.25 -15.10
CA LEU A 240 -11.93 12.50 -15.88
C LEU A 240 -11.68 14.00 -16.08
N MET A 241 -12.70 14.75 -16.51
CA MET A 241 -12.55 16.19 -16.75
C MET A 241 -12.24 16.96 -15.46
N SER A 242 -12.91 16.62 -14.36
CA SER A 242 -12.65 17.18 -13.03
C SER A 242 -11.21 16.90 -12.57
N ASN A 243 -10.79 15.63 -12.64
CA ASN A 243 -9.46 15.19 -12.24
C ASN A 243 -8.34 15.79 -13.08
N ILE A 244 -8.55 16.02 -14.38
CA ILE A 244 -7.58 16.75 -15.23
C ILE A 244 -7.37 18.16 -14.66
N GLY A 245 -8.46 18.88 -14.36
CA GLY A 245 -8.39 20.20 -13.73
C GLY A 245 -7.63 20.19 -12.40
N TYR A 246 -7.93 19.21 -11.53
CA TYR A 246 -7.20 19.06 -10.27
C TYR A 246 -5.72 18.76 -10.46
N THR A 247 -5.38 17.84 -11.36
CA THR A 247 -4.01 17.40 -11.62
C THR A 247 -3.10 18.54 -12.10
N PHE A 248 -3.61 19.47 -12.91
CA PHE A 248 -2.84 20.61 -13.40
C PHE A 248 -2.84 21.85 -12.48
N SER A 249 -3.57 21.82 -11.37
CA SER A 249 -3.45 22.86 -10.34
C SER A 249 -2.13 22.73 -9.56
N LEU A 250 -1.68 23.81 -8.90
CA LEU A 250 -0.48 23.76 -8.06
C LEU A 250 -0.56 22.67 -6.99
N LYS A 251 -1.72 22.53 -6.33
CA LYS A 251 -1.96 21.47 -5.35
C LYS A 251 -1.91 20.08 -5.98
N GLY A 252 -2.44 19.92 -7.19
CA GLY A 252 -2.37 18.68 -7.96
C GLY A 252 -0.96 18.31 -8.41
N LEU A 253 -0.11 19.29 -8.72
CA LEU A 253 1.30 19.00 -9.04
C LEU A 253 2.00 18.32 -7.86
N PHE A 254 1.74 18.77 -6.63
CA PHE A 254 2.33 18.18 -5.43
C PHE A 254 1.66 16.87 -5.01
N LEU A 255 0.34 16.75 -5.11
CA LEU A 255 -0.40 15.59 -4.58
C LEU A 255 -0.67 14.48 -5.62
N ASN A 256 -0.77 14.83 -6.90
CA ASN A 256 -1.03 13.89 -8.00
C ASN A 256 0.24 13.58 -8.80
N ILE A 257 0.90 14.60 -9.35
CA ILE A 257 1.99 14.42 -10.31
C ILE A 257 3.28 13.99 -9.63
N LEU A 258 3.74 14.72 -8.60
CA LEU A 258 5.03 14.45 -7.96
C LEU A 258 5.15 13.01 -7.42
N PRO A 259 4.17 12.44 -6.70
CA PRO A 259 4.26 11.06 -6.21
C PRO A 259 4.24 10.02 -7.35
N SER A 260 3.50 10.31 -8.42
CA SER A 260 3.44 9.48 -9.62
C SER A 260 4.79 9.48 -10.36
N LEU A 261 5.40 10.66 -10.52
CA LEU A 261 6.74 10.83 -11.09
C LEU A 261 7.80 10.15 -10.23
N LEU A 262 7.70 10.25 -8.91
CA LEU A 262 8.60 9.55 -7.99
C LEU A 262 8.51 8.04 -8.21
N THR A 263 7.30 7.48 -8.30
CA THR A 263 7.10 6.05 -8.58
C THR A 263 7.61 5.65 -9.98
N ALA A 264 7.40 6.50 -10.99
CA ALA A 264 7.93 6.29 -12.33
C ALA A 264 9.47 6.34 -12.37
N SER A 265 10.09 7.21 -11.57
CA SER A 265 11.56 7.28 -11.45
C SER A 265 12.13 6.00 -10.82
N LEU A 266 11.46 5.45 -9.79
CA LEU A 266 11.80 4.15 -9.21
C LEU A 266 11.71 3.04 -10.25
N TYR A 267 10.65 3.02 -11.06
CA TYR A 267 10.52 2.08 -12.17
C TYR A 267 11.67 2.21 -13.18
N TYR A 268 12.01 3.43 -13.60
CA TYR A 268 13.12 3.67 -14.51
C TYR A 268 14.45 3.15 -13.96
N MET A 269 14.74 3.44 -12.69
CA MET A 269 15.93 2.93 -11.99
C MET A 269 15.90 1.40 -11.89
N ALA A 270 14.74 0.79 -11.63
CA ALA A 270 14.58 -0.65 -11.57
C ALA A 270 14.88 -1.34 -12.93
N ILE A 271 14.46 -0.74 -14.07
CA ILE A 271 14.85 -1.23 -15.40
C ILE A 271 16.38 -1.24 -15.56
N LYS A 272 17.05 -0.17 -15.13
CA LYS A 272 18.51 -0.08 -15.21
C LYS A 272 19.19 -1.13 -14.32
N GLY A 273 18.62 -1.41 -13.15
CA GLY A 273 19.07 -2.49 -12.26
C GLY A 273 19.00 -3.87 -12.91
N ILE A 274 17.97 -4.13 -13.72
CA ILE A 274 17.79 -5.40 -14.43
C ILE A 274 18.74 -5.55 -15.61
N ARG A 275 19.07 -4.49 -16.34
CA ARG A 275 20.01 -4.62 -17.46
C ARG A 275 21.39 -5.14 -17.04
N GLY A 276 21.73 -5.00 -15.77
CA GLY A 276 22.82 -5.77 -15.18
C GLY A 276 22.45 -7.24 -15.04
N ASN A 277 21.46 -7.58 -14.21
CA ASN A 277 21.13 -8.96 -13.87
C ASN A 277 20.39 -9.68 -15.03
N ASN A 278 20.99 -10.70 -15.66
CA ASN A 278 20.40 -11.56 -16.70
C ASN A 278 18.86 -11.58 -16.71
N GLU A 279 18.27 -10.88 -17.69
CA GLU A 279 16.82 -10.60 -17.82
C GLU A 279 15.95 -11.87 -17.80
N THR A 280 16.51 -13.01 -18.18
CA THR A 280 15.81 -14.30 -18.33
C THR A 280 15.48 -14.99 -17.00
N ASN A 281 16.12 -14.61 -15.89
CA ASN A 281 15.94 -15.30 -14.60
C ASN A 281 15.22 -14.47 -13.52
N ASN A 282 14.91 -13.19 -13.77
CA ASN A 282 14.27 -12.35 -12.76
C ASN A 282 12.74 -12.35 -12.87
N HIS A 283 12.09 -13.39 -12.32
CA HIS A 283 10.63 -13.50 -12.29
C HIS A 283 9.93 -12.46 -11.38
N TYR A 284 10.67 -11.72 -10.56
CA TYR A 284 10.09 -10.75 -9.62
C TYR A 284 9.80 -9.40 -10.27
N PHE A 285 10.50 -9.03 -11.34
CA PHE A 285 10.23 -7.81 -12.09
C PHE A 285 10.50 -8.00 -13.58
N MET A 286 9.64 -7.43 -14.41
CA MET A 286 9.80 -7.33 -15.86
C MET A 286 9.56 -5.90 -16.37
N LYS A 287 10.10 -5.56 -17.54
CA LYS A 287 9.82 -4.26 -18.22
C LYS A 287 8.33 -4.02 -18.51
N VAL A 288 7.52 -5.08 -18.53
CA VAL A 288 6.06 -4.95 -18.72
C VAL A 288 5.35 -4.52 -17.43
N ASP A 289 6.03 -4.60 -16.29
CA ASP A 289 5.47 -4.24 -14.98
C ASP A 289 5.31 -2.72 -14.78
N ILE A 290 5.53 -1.90 -15.81
CA ILE A 290 5.05 -0.52 -15.87
C ILE A 290 3.52 -0.44 -15.95
N VAL A 291 2.86 -1.48 -16.47
CA VAL A 291 1.41 -1.50 -16.70
C VAL A 291 0.60 -1.26 -15.42
N PRO A 292 0.91 -1.86 -14.25
CA PRO A 292 0.30 -1.48 -12.98
C PRO A 292 0.30 0.03 -12.69
N LEU A 293 1.43 0.71 -12.85
CA LEU A 293 1.54 2.16 -12.59
C LEU A 293 0.68 2.96 -13.56
N ILE A 294 0.76 2.68 -14.87
CA ILE A 294 -0.04 3.36 -15.89
C ILE A 294 -1.54 3.10 -15.67
N GLY A 295 -1.91 1.84 -15.45
CA GLY A 295 -3.30 1.44 -15.27
C GLY A 295 -3.91 2.06 -14.02
N ILE A 296 -3.21 2.04 -12.88
CA ILE A 296 -3.67 2.72 -11.66
C ILE A 296 -3.80 4.23 -11.89
N PHE A 297 -2.85 4.86 -12.57
CA PHE A 297 -2.92 6.29 -12.87
C PHE A 297 -4.15 6.64 -13.71
N ILE A 298 -4.44 5.85 -14.75
CA ILE A 298 -5.64 6.03 -15.61
C ILE A 298 -6.92 5.76 -14.82
N ILE A 299 -7.00 4.64 -14.09
CA ILE A 299 -8.18 4.29 -13.28
C ILE A 299 -8.46 5.40 -12.25
N SER A 300 -7.43 5.95 -11.62
CA SER A 300 -7.57 7.05 -10.66
C SER A 300 -7.98 8.37 -11.31
N HIS A 301 -7.75 8.57 -12.61
CA HIS A 301 -8.31 9.72 -13.33
C HIS A 301 -9.79 9.50 -13.67
N LEU A 302 -10.22 8.26 -13.91
CA LEU A 302 -11.61 7.94 -14.24
C LEU A 302 -12.53 7.97 -13.01
N ILE A 303 -12.03 7.46 -11.89
CA ILE A 303 -12.75 7.46 -10.61
C ILE A 303 -12.44 8.79 -9.95
N ASN A 304 -13.44 9.65 -9.71
CA ASN A 304 -13.27 11.01 -9.19
C ASN A 304 -12.62 11.02 -7.78
N VAL A 305 -11.28 10.96 -7.72
CA VAL A 305 -10.47 10.95 -6.49
C VAL A 305 -9.69 12.26 -6.38
N ASP A 306 -10.42 13.33 -6.06
CA ASP A 306 -9.92 14.69 -5.87
C ASP A 306 -8.58 14.70 -5.12
N TYR A 307 -7.51 15.16 -5.79
CA TYR A 307 -6.15 15.28 -5.23
C TYR A 307 -5.52 14.02 -4.62
N ASN A 308 -5.98 12.82 -4.98
CA ASN A 308 -5.48 11.57 -4.40
C ASN A 308 -4.77 10.65 -5.40
N ILE A 309 -4.62 11.05 -6.67
CA ILE A 309 -4.08 10.19 -7.73
C ILE A 309 -2.65 9.75 -7.40
N GLY A 310 -1.82 10.66 -6.89
CA GLY A 310 -0.43 10.35 -6.56
C GLY A 310 -0.31 9.40 -5.37
N ARG A 311 -1.18 9.56 -4.37
CA ARG A 311 -1.33 8.62 -3.24
C ARG A 311 -1.70 7.22 -3.72
N VAL A 312 -2.62 7.10 -4.69
CA VAL A 312 -2.96 5.79 -5.29
C VAL A 312 -1.77 5.22 -6.09
N SER A 313 -1.11 6.02 -6.93
CA SER A 313 0.04 5.58 -7.73
C SER A 313 1.21 5.08 -6.88
N LEU A 314 1.44 5.67 -5.70
CA LEU A 314 2.47 5.20 -4.76
C LEU A 314 2.25 3.75 -4.29
N HIS A 315 1.04 3.19 -4.36
CA HIS A 315 0.84 1.77 -4.02
C HIS A 315 1.67 0.82 -4.90
N CYS A 316 2.15 1.28 -6.05
CA CYS A 316 3.03 0.52 -6.94
C CYS A 316 4.51 0.56 -6.53
N PHE A 317 4.95 1.46 -5.65
CA PHE A 317 6.37 1.58 -5.29
C PHE A 317 7.01 0.26 -4.82
N PRO A 318 6.33 -0.64 -4.07
CA PRO A 318 6.93 -1.90 -3.63
C PRO A 318 7.41 -2.81 -4.76
N LEU A 319 6.80 -2.68 -5.95
CA LEU A 319 7.20 -3.43 -7.14
C LEU A 319 8.58 -3.00 -7.63
N TYR A 320 8.95 -1.72 -7.45
CA TYR A 320 10.08 -1.10 -8.15
C TYR A 320 11.23 -0.74 -7.21
N LEU A 321 10.93 -0.27 -6.01
CA LEU A 321 11.90 0.24 -5.03
C LEU A 321 13.04 -0.75 -4.73
N PRO A 322 12.80 -2.05 -4.54
CA PRO A 322 13.87 -3.01 -4.25
C PRO A 322 14.97 -3.05 -5.33
N LEU A 323 14.60 -3.05 -6.62
CA LEU A 323 15.58 -3.04 -7.71
C LEU A 323 16.19 -1.67 -7.94
N ALA A 324 15.40 -0.60 -7.78
CA ALA A 324 15.89 0.77 -7.90
C ALA A 324 17.05 1.04 -6.93
N THR A 325 16.94 0.54 -5.69
CA THR A 325 17.96 0.71 -4.66
C THR A 325 19.20 -0.16 -4.87
N ILE A 326 19.05 -1.38 -5.40
CA ILE A 326 20.20 -2.19 -5.83
C ILE A 326 21.00 -1.44 -6.90
N TRP A 327 20.32 -0.88 -7.90
CA TRP A 327 20.97 -0.09 -8.94
C TRP A 327 21.65 1.16 -8.39
N LEU A 328 20.96 1.91 -7.52
CA LEU A 328 21.49 3.13 -6.91
C LEU A 328 22.77 2.86 -6.12
N VAL A 329 22.81 1.79 -5.32
CA VAL A 329 24.00 1.46 -4.54
C VAL A 329 25.16 1.08 -5.45
N LYS A 330 24.93 0.25 -6.48
CA LYS A 330 25.98 -0.11 -7.46
C LYS A 330 26.55 1.13 -8.16
N LEU A 331 25.68 2.09 -8.51
CA LEU A 331 26.09 3.34 -9.12
C LEU A 331 26.98 4.17 -8.17
N LEU A 332 26.65 4.21 -6.88
CA LEU A 332 27.39 4.98 -5.87
C LEU A 332 28.71 4.32 -5.46
N THR A 333 28.80 2.99 -5.49
CA THR A 333 30.02 2.26 -5.10
C THR A 333 31.01 2.06 -6.25
N ASN A 334 30.67 2.48 -7.48
CA ASN A 334 31.44 2.20 -8.70
C ASN A 334 31.75 0.70 -8.88
N GLU A 335 30.96 -0.19 -8.28
CA GLU A 335 31.04 -1.62 -8.56
C GLU A 335 30.68 -1.78 -10.05
N LYS A 336 31.64 -2.24 -10.84
CA LYS A 336 31.37 -2.60 -12.24
C LYS A 336 30.20 -3.58 -12.25
N PHE A 337 29.38 -3.52 -13.31
CA PHE A 337 28.37 -4.54 -13.60
C PHE A 337 29.07 -5.85 -13.96
N GLU A 338 29.79 -6.44 -13.01
CA GLU A 338 30.43 -7.74 -13.14
C GLU A 338 29.35 -8.80 -12.92
N PHE A 339 29.18 -9.63 -13.96
CA PHE A 339 28.29 -10.79 -14.00
C PHE A 339 29.11 -12.04 -14.26
#